data_AF-A0A430F4C4-F1
#
_entry.id   AF-A0A430F4C4-F1
#
_cell.length_a   1.000
_cell.length_b   1.000
_cell.length_c   1.000
_cell.angle_alpha   90.00
_cell.angle_beta   90.00
_cell.angle_gamma   90.00
#
_symmetry.space_group_name_H-M   'P 1'
#
loop_
_entity.id
_entity.type
_entity.pdbx_description
1 polymer ?
#
loop_
_entity_poly.entity_id
_entity_poly.type
_entity_poly.pdbx_seq_one_letter_code
_entity_poly.pdbx_strand_id
1 'polypeptide(L)'
;MAHMSYQNVDLVNKASSEGRLLKPRGGNVTTDSFVKCVLTDMAQASMQWPPTEKMKRNHTPARLYTGGWSMIADIEGMMLLPKEILFEGTEEQVEAEREKRARTAKARIVKAWAFLKERGLIKQLYPQSLGKNAGYLLLIGDATENDAVEQWAWDCIEWRGGA
;
A
#
# COMPACT_ATOMS: atom_id res chain seq x y z
N MET A 1 -7.90 27.72 7.61
CA MET A 1 -7.62 26.32 8.00
C MET A 1 -6.57 25.81 7.04
N ALA A 2 -5.40 25.40 7.55
CA ALA A 2 -4.34 24.85 6.70
C ALA A 2 -4.88 23.59 6.02
N HIS A 3 -4.96 23.60 4.69
CA HIS A 3 -5.31 22.41 3.92
C HIS A 3 -4.23 21.37 4.26
N MET A 4 -4.58 20.35 5.05
CA MET A 4 -3.73 19.16 5.16
C MET A 4 -3.65 18.61 3.75
N SER A 5 -2.55 18.89 3.06
CA SER A 5 -2.32 18.43 1.70
C SER A 5 -2.19 16.92 1.75
N TYR A 6 -3.25 16.21 1.38
CA TYR A 6 -3.23 14.76 1.21
C TYR A 6 -2.62 14.40 -0.16
N GLN A 7 -1.46 14.98 -0.47
CA GLN A 7 -0.89 15.02 -1.83
C GLN A 7 -0.81 13.63 -2.49
N ASN A 8 -0.36 12.61 -1.76
CA ASN A 8 -0.34 11.24 -2.28
C ASN A 8 -1.75 10.70 -2.56
N VAL A 9 -2.73 10.93 -1.68
CA VAL A 9 -4.12 10.46 -1.89
C VAL A 9 -4.78 11.22 -3.05
N ASP A 10 -4.50 12.51 -3.19
CA ASP A 10 -4.98 13.31 -4.32
C ASP A 10 -4.44 12.77 -5.65
N LEU A 11 -3.17 12.34 -5.67
CA LEU A 11 -2.58 11.67 -6.83
C LEU A 11 -3.20 10.29 -7.11
N VAL A 12 -3.59 9.53 -6.08
CA VAL A 12 -4.37 8.30 -6.25
C VAL A 12 -5.74 8.60 -6.87
N ASN A 13 -6.43 9.65 -6.41
CA ASN A 13 -7.70 10.09 -6.98
C ASN A 13 -7.54 10.54 -8.43
N LYS A 14 -6.46 11.27 -8.75
CA LYS A 14 -6.12 11.65 -10.11
C LYS A 14 -5.90 10.42 -11.00
N ALA A 15 -5.03 9.49 -10.60
CA ALA A 15 -4.79 8.25 -11.33
C ALA A 15 -6.07 7.43 -11.55
N SER A 16 -6.98 7.42 -10.56
CA SER A 16 -8.30 6.81 -10.70
C SER A 16 -9.16 7.51 -11.76
N SER A 17 -9.19 8.86 -11.77
CA SER A 17 -9.98 9.64 -12.73
C SER A 17 -9.45 9.52 -14.17
N GLU A 18 -8.16 9.28 -14.33
CA GLU A 18 -7.49 9.00 -15.62
C GLU A 18 -7.71 7.55 -16.10
N GLY A 19 -8.47 6.75 -15.34
CA GLY A 19 -8.81 5.38 -15.71
C GLY A 19 -7.70 4.35 -15.48
N ARG A 20 -6.60 4.71 -14.78
CA ARG A 20 -5.48 3.78 -14.50
C ARG A 20 -5.87 2.61 -13.60
N LEU A 21 -7.01 2.71 -12.93
CA LEU A 21 -7.60 1.68 -12.05
C LEU A 21 -8.82 0.97 -12.65
N LEU A 22 -9.08 1.13 -13.96
CA LEU A 22 -10.19 0.46 -14.62
C LEU A 22 -9.89 -1.03 -14.84
N LYS A 23 -10.91 -1.85 -14.61
CA LYS A 23 -10.94 -3.27 -14.96
C LYS A 23 -12.12 -3.60 -15.87
N PRO A 24 -12.01 -4.65 -16.70
CA PRO A 24 -13.16 -5.19 -17.42
C PRO A 24 -14.20 -5.75 -16.45
N ARG A 25 -15.48 -5.53 -16.77
CA ARG A 25 -16.63 -6.13 -16.08
C ARG A 25 -17.80 -6.30 -17.05
N GLY A 26 -18.04 -7.54 -17.48
CA GLY A 26 -19.21 -7.91 -18.30
C GLY A 26 -19.33 -7.08 -19.59
N GLY A 27 -18.25 -6.95 -20.35
CA GLY A 27 -18.22 -6.16 -21.60
C GLY A 27 -18.03 -4.65 -21.42
N ASN A 28 -18.10 -4.14 -20.20
CA ASN A 28 -17.83 -2.74 -19.86
C ASN A 28 -16.53 -2.58 -19.08
N VAL A 29 -16.17 -1.33 -18.75
CA VAL A 29 -15.09 -0.99 -17.82
C VAL A 29 -15.66 -0.38 -16.54
N THR A 30 -15.05 -0.70 -15.40
CA THR A 30 -15.40 -0.11 -14.11
C THR A 30 -14.14 0.05 -13.27
N THR A 31 -14.13 1.03 -12.36
CA THR A 31 -13.02 1.20 -11.41
C THR A 31 -12.96 0.01 -10.46
N ASP A 32 -11.78 -0.54 -10.23
CA ASP A 32 -11.59 -1.51 -9.15
C ASP A 32 -11.51 -0.78 -7.80
N SER A 33 -12.66 -0.65 -7.12
CA SER A 33 -12.76 0.07 -5.85
C SER A 33 -11.87 -0.50 -4.75
N PHE A 34 -11.68 -1.83 -4.70
CA PHE A 34 -10.83 -2.43 -3.68
C PHE A 34 -9.35 -2.14 -3.96
N VAL A 35 -8.92 -2.19 -5.22
CA VAL A 35 -7.57 -1.79 -5.61
C VAL A 35 -7.32 -0.31 -5.31
N LYS A 36 -8.31 0.57 -5.57
CA LYS A 36 -8.22 1.98 -5.22
C LYS A 36 -8.04 2.18 -3.70
N CYS A 37 -8.82 1.47 -2.89
CA CYS A 37 -8.72 1.48 -1.42
C CYS A 37 -7.31 1.06 -0.98
N VAL A 38 -6.81 -0.09 -1.45
CA VAL A 38 -5.45 -0.57 -1.16
C VAL A 38 -4.37 0.47 -1.52
N LEU A 39 -4.45 1.09 -2.70
CA LEU A 39 -3.49 2.11 -3.12
C LEU A 39 -3.59 3.38 -2.26
N THR A 40 -4.80 3.72 -1.81
CA THR A 40 -5.06 4.87 -0.92
C THR A 40 -4.43 4.64 0.45
N ASP A 41 -4.58 3.44 1.03
CA ASP A 41 -3.98 3.12 2.33
C ASP A 41 -2.45 3.16 2.26
N MET A 42 -1.87 2.62 1.17
CA MET A 42 -0.43 2.72 0.94
C MET A 42 0.02 4.18 0.81
N ALA A 43 -0.76 5.03 0.13
CA ALA A 43 -0.49 6.46 -0.03
C ALA A 43 -0.59 7.24 1.29
N GLN A 44 -1.54 6.87 2.17
CA GLN A 44 -1.69 7.46 3.50
C GLN A 44 -0.57 7.03 4.46
N ALA A 45 -0.16 5.76 4.40
CA ALA A 45 0.87 5.19 5.26
C ALA A 45 2.31 5.59 4.86
N SER A 46 2.50 6.23 3.71
CA SER A 46 3.81 6.64 3.21
C SER A 46 4.05 8.15 3.33
N MET A 47 5.32 8.54 3.44
CA MET A 47 5.70 9.95 3.51
C MET A 47 5.42 10.67 2.18
N GLN A 48 5.11 11.96 2.25
CA GLN A 48 4.79 12.78 1.08
C GLN A 48 6.04 13.14 0.28
N TRP A 49 5.86 13.39 -1.02
CA TRP A 49 6.85 14.03 -1.89
C TRP A 49 6.45 15.49 -2.15
N PRO A 50 7.38 16.46 -2.20
CA PRO A 50 8.83 16.32 -2.02
C PRO A 50 9.27 16.09 -0.57
N PRO A 51 10.48 15.53 -0.33
CA PRO A 51 10.97 15.26 1.01
C PRO A 51 11.17 16.57 1.79
N THR A 52 10.67 16.61 3.01
CA THR A 52 10.93 17.71 3.94
C THR A 52 12.39 17.73 4.38
N GLU A 53 12.88 18.86 4.91
CA GLU A 53 14.24 18.92 5.48
C GLU A 53 14.49 17.87 6.57
N LYS A 54 13.46 17.51 7.35
CA LYS A 54 13.55 16.42 8.32
C LYS A 54 13.75 15.06 7.64
N MET A 55 13.03 14.80 6.54
CA MET A 55 13.20 13.57 5.77
C MET A 55 14.58 13.49 5.13
N LYS A 56 15.10 14.61 4.61
CA LYS A 56 16.44 14.68 4.05
C LYS A 56 17.50 14.33 5.08
N ARG A 57 17.47 14.97 6.25
CA ARG A 57 18.41 14.71 7.35
C ARG A 57 18.38 13.25 7.85
N ASN A 58 17.20 12.64 7.85
CA ASN A 58 17.01 11.29 8.40
C ASN A 58 17.03 10.19 7.32
N HIS A 59 17.30 10.55 6.06
CA HIS A 59 17.24 9.64 4.92
C HIS A 59 15.94 8.81 4.96
N THR A 60 14.81 9.53 5.06
CA THR A 60 13.48 8.93 5.06
C THR A 60 12.91 8.96 3.64
N PRO A 61 12.62 7.78 3.05
CA PRO A 61 12.09 7.72 1.69
C PRO A 61 10.67 8.29 1.64
N ALA A 62 10.39 9.07 0.60
CA ALA A 62 9.04 9.49 0.24
C ALA A 62 8.34 8.37 -0.53
N ARG A 63 7.01 8.25 -0.42
CA ARG A 63 6.16 7.33 -1.19
C ARG A 63 6.55 5.84 -1.13
N LEU A 64 7.40 5.46 -0.18
CA LEU A 64 7.76 4.06 0.05
C LEU A 64 6.84 3.46 1.12
N TYR A 65 6.08 2.45 0.72
CA TYR A 65 5.23 1.67 1.61
C TYR A 65 5.96 0.40 2.08
N THR A 66 6.00 0.20 3.40
CA THR A 66 6.66 -0.97 4.05
C THR A 66 5.75 -1.67 5.06
N GLY A 67 4.46 -1.36 5.09
CA GLY A 67 3.49 -1.89 6.07
C GLY A 67 3.10 -3.35 5.87
N GLY A 68 3.45 -3.95 4.73
CA GLY A 68 3.03 -5.32 4.41
C GLY A 68 1.53 -5.44 4.14
N TRP A 69 1.02 -6.66 4.02
CA TRP A 69 -0.41 -6.87 3.76
C TRP A 69 -1.23 -6.73 5.05
N SER A 70 -0.65 -7.02 6.21
CA SER A 70 -1.34 -7.01 7.50
C SER A 70 -1.78 -5.60 7.90
N MET A 71 -0.94 -4.58 7.69
CA MET A 71 -1.32 -3.19 8.00
C MET A 71 -2.58 -2.76 7.25
N ILE A 72 -2.69 -3.07 5.95
CA ILE A 72 -3.91 -2.78 5.16
C ILE A 72 -5.08 -3.62 5.67
N ALA A 73 -4.86 -4.89 5.96
CA ALA A 73 -5.91 -5.77 6.49
C ALA A 73 -6.46 -5.27 7.84
N ASP A 74 -5.61 -4.69 8.68
CA ASP A 74 -5.99 -4.10 9.96
C ASP A 74 -6.77 -2.79 9.78
N ILE A 75 -6.28 -1.88 8.91
CA ILE A 75 -6.96 -0.62 8.56
C ILE A 75 -8.38 -0.89 8.04
N GLU A 76 -8.53 -1.88 7.16
CA GLU A 76 -9.79 -2.22 6.50
C GLU A 76 -10.66 -3.21 7.31
N GLY A 77 -10.27 -3.53 8.56
CA GLY A 77 -11.02 -4.43 9.43
C GLY A 77 -11.19 -5.86 8.89
N MET A 78 -10.35 -6.26 7.93
CA MET A 78 -10.43 -7.58 7.27
C MET A 78 -10.13 -8.74 8.22
N MET A 79 -9.48 -8.43 9.35
CA MET A 79 -9.09 -9.38 10.39
C MET A 79 -10.14 -9.51 11.51
N LEU A 80 -11.19 -8.68 11.51
CA LEU A 80 -12.25 -8.74 12.52
C LEU A 80 -12.92 -10.12 12.50
N LEU A 81 -13.10 -10.73 13.66
CA LEU A 81 -13.80 -12.01 13.79
C LEU A 81 -15.32 -11.79 13.90
N PRO A 82 -16.15 -12.77 13.48
CA PRO A 82 -17.58 -12.78 13.81
C PRO A 82 -17.79 -12.73 15.32
N LYS A 83 -18.86 -12.07 15.78
CA LYS A 83 -19.16 -11.93 17.21
C LYS A 83 -19.36 -13.29 17.86
N GLU A 84 -20.00 -14.20 17.15
CA GLU A 84 -20.30 -15.56 17.59
C GLU A 84 -19.00 -16.31 17.89
N ILE A 85 -18.00 -16.22 17.01
CA ILE A 85 -16.68 -16.82 17.23
C ILE A 85 -15.93 -16.12 18.38
N LEU A 86 -16.05 -14.80 18.49
CA LEU A 86 -15.38 -14.00 19.51
C LEU A 86 -15.87 -14.27 20.94
N PHE A 87 -17.18 -14.48 21.11
CA PHE A 87 -17.81 -14.59 22.44
C PHE A 87 -18.16 -16.03 22.82
N GLU A 88 -18.47 -16.88 21.86
CA GLU A 88 -19.00 -18.23 22.10
C GLU A 88 -18.08 -19.32 21.52
N GLY A 89 -17.06 -18.95 20.75
CA GLY A 89 -16.12 -19.87 20.13
C GLY A 89 -15.09 -20.44 21.11
N THR A 90 -14.66 -21.68 20.86
CA THR A 90 -13.49 -22.26 21.51
C THR A 90 -12.20 -21.60 21.02
N GLU A 91 -11.11 -21.73 21.78
CA GLU A 91 -9.79 -21.20 21.38
C GLU A 91 -9.36 -21.71 19.99
N GLU A 92 -9.59 -23.00 19.71
CA GLU A 92 -9.30 -23.61 18.41
C GLU A 92 -10.15 -23.01 17.27
N GLN A 93 -11.44 -22.75 17.51
CA GLN A 93 -12.32 -22.10 16.53
C GLN A 93 -11.91 -20.65 16.26
N VAL A 94 -11.52 -19.93 17.32
CA VAL A 94 -11.01 -18.56 17.22
C VAL A 94 -9.74 -18.53 16.37
N GLU A 95 -8.78 -19.42 16.63
CA GLU A 95 -7.52 -19.45 15.88
C GLU A 95 -7.74 -19.87 14.43
N ALA A 96 -8.54 -20.91 14.18
CA ALA A 96 -8.88 -21.34 12.82
C ALA A 96 -9.55 -20.23 11.99
N GLU A 97 -10.46 -19.45 12.58
CA GLU A 97 -11.10 -18.33 11.89
C GLU A 97 -10.12 -17.15 11.69
N ARG A 98 -9.21 -16.87 12.63
CA ARG A 98 -8.12 -15.89 12.42
C ARG A 98 -7.25 -16.27 11.24
N GLU A 99 -6.77 -17.50 11.18
CA GLU A 99 -5.91 -17.98 10.09
C GLU A 99 -6.62 -17.91 8.73
N LYS A 100 -7.90 -18.30 8.69
CA LYS A 100 -8.73 -18.24 7.50
C LYS A 100 -8.92 -16.80 7.00
N ARG A 101 -9.17 -15.86 7.90
CA ARG A 101 -9.28 -14.42 7.56
C ARG A 101 -7.95 -13.85 7.12
N ALA A 102 -6.86 -14.15 7.83
CA ALA A 102 -5.50 -13.77 7.44
C ALA A 102 -5.18 -14.21 6.00
N ARG A 103 -5.45 -15.48 5.69
CA ARG A 103 -5.23 -16.06 4.37
C ARG A 103 -6.04 -15.36 3.28
N THR A 104 -7.31 -15.08 3.56
CA THR A 104 -8.22 -14.41 2.63
C THR A 104 -7.81 -12.96 2.40
N ALA A 105 -7.50 -12.22 3.46
CA ALA A 105 -7.05 -10.83 3.39
C ALA A 105 -5.74 -10.72 2.61
N LYS A 106 -4.74 -11.53 2.96
CA LYS A 106 -3.45 -11.61 2.25
C LYS A 106 -3.67 -11.90 0.77
N ALA A 107 -4.47 -12.91 0.41
CA ALA A 107 -4.71 -13.26 -0.99
C ALA A 107 -5.35 -12.11 -1.78
N ARG A 108 -6.34 -11.42 -1.21
CA ARG A 108 -7.00 -10.26 -1.84
C ARG A 108 -6.03 -9.09 -2.03
N ILE A 109 -5.25 -8.74 -1.01
CA ILE A 109 -4.32 -7.60 -1.05
C ILE A 109 -3.17 -7.89 -2.00
N VAL A 110 -2.58 -9.10 -1.98
CA VAL A 110 -1.52 -9.49 -2.91
C VAL A 110 -2.02 -9.45 -4.36
N LYS A 111 -3.27 -9.86 -4.62
CA LYS A 111 -3.88 -9.73 -5.95
C LYS A 111 -4.04 -8.26 -6.36
N ALA A 112 -4.43 -7.39 -5.44
CA ALA A 112 -4.50 -5.95 -5.70
C ALA A 112 -3.11 -5.36 -6.00
N TRP A 113 -2.07 -5.75 -5.26
CA TRP A 113 -0.69 -5.35 -5.55
C TRP A 113 -0.21 -5.85 -6.92
N ALA A 114 -0.58 -7.06 -7.32
CA ALA A 114 -0.25 -7.57 -8.65
C ALA A 114 -0.86 -6.69 -9.75
N PHE A 115 -2.14 -6.32 -9.62
CA PHE A 115 -2.80 -5.39 -10.53
C PHE A 115 -2.11 -4.01 -10.54
N LEU A 116 -1.78 -3.46 -9.37
CA LEU A 116 -1.11 -2.15 -9.27
C LEU A 116 0.28 -2.15 -9.92
N LYS A 117 1.05 -3.24 -9.77
CA LYS A 117 2.34 -3.43 -10.44
C LYS A 117 2.18 -3.49 -11.95
N GLU A 118 1.22 -4.26 -12.44
CA GLU A 118 0.92 -4.36 -13.88
C GLU A 118 0.57 -2.99 -14.50
N ARG A 119 -0.11 -2.13 -13.72
CA ARG A 119 -0.45 -0.76 -14.14
C ARG A 119 0.65 0.29 -13.91
N GLY A 120 1.83 -0.14 -13.45
CA GLY A 120 2.94 0.77 -13.16
C GLY A 120 2.62 1.82 -12.09
N LEU A 121 1.69 1.51 -11.17
CA LEU A 121 1.30 2.41 -10.08
C LEU A 121 2.10 2.14 -8.81
N ILE A 122 2.68 0.95 -8.69
CA ILE A 122 3.64 0.61 -7.64
C ILE A 122 4.82 -0.18 -8.23
N LYS A 123 6.00 -0.02 -7.64
CA LYS A 123 7.21 -0.79 -7.95
C LYS A 123 7.75 -1.43 -6.68
N GLN A 124 8.04 -2.72 -6.73
CA GLN A 124 8.71 -3.39 -5.62
C GLN A 124 10.21 -3.08 -5.69
N LEU A 125 10.76 -2.40 -4.68
CA LEU A 125 12.20 -2.08 -4.64
C LEU A 125 13.00 -3.24 -4.03
N TYR A 126 12.50 -3.83 -2.95
CA TYR A 126 13.13 -4.98 -2.31
C TYR A 126 12.08 -6.00 -1.84
N PRO A 127 12.42 -7.30 -1.84
CA PRO A 127 11.51 -8.36 -1.41
C PRO A 127 11.34 -8.39 0.12
N GLN A 128 10.32 -9.13 0.55
CA GLN A 128 10.17 -9.49 1.96
C GLN A 128 11.38 -10.32 2.41
N SER A 129 11.87 -10.06 3.62
CA SER A 129 12.91 -10.86 4.28
C SER A 129 12.47 -11.20 5.71
N LEU A 130 13.27 -11.99 6.43
CA LEU A 130 12.93 -12.40 7.80
C LEU A 130 12.70 -11.17 8.69
N GLY A 131 11.49 -11.04 9.23
CA GLY A 131 11.11 -9.92 10.09
C GLY A 131 10.93 -8.56 9.38
N LYS A 132 11.05 -8.49 8.05
CA LYS A 132 10.87 -7.25 7.28
C LYS A 132 9.95 -7.45 6.08
N ASN A 133 8.93 -6.59 5.96
CA ASN A 133 8.05 -6.57 4.79
C ASN A 133 8.80 -6.14 3.52
N ALA A 134 8.22 -6.46 2.36
CA ALA A 134 8.66 -5.90 1.08
C ALA A 134 8.44 -4.37 1.05
N GLY A 135 9.30 -3.67 0.31
CA GLY A 135 9.18 -2.24 0.06
C GLY A 135 8.55 -1.96 -1.29
N TYR A 136 7.42 -1.26 -1.30
CA TYR A 136 6.70 -0.86 -2.51
C TYR A 136 6.73 0.66 -2.67
N LEU A 137 7.38 1.15 -3.73
CA LEU A 137 7.39 2.56 -4.11
C LEU A 137 6.11 2.89 -4.89
N LEU A 138 5.44 3.98 -4.52
CA LEU A 138 4.25 4.47 -5.21
C LEU A 138 4.64 5.36 -6.40
N LEU A 139 4.27 4.95 -7.60
CA LEU A 139 4.50 5.64 -8.87
C LEU A 139 3.22 6.33 -9.36
N ILE A 140 2.71 7.21 -8.50
CA ILE A 140 1.42 7.89 -8.65
C ILE A 140 1.55 9.33 -9.18
N GLY A 141 2.78 9.83 -9.35
CA GLY A 141 3.07 11.08 -10.04
C GLY A 141 3.21 10.92 -11.55
N ASP A 142 3.72 11.96 -12.21
CA ASP A 142 4.19 11.87 -13.59
C ASP A 142 5.56 11.17 -13.69
N ALA A 143 6.02 10.89 -14.91
CA ALA A 143 7.26 10.14 -15.14
C ALA A 143 8.49 10.80 -14.48
N THR A 144 8.66 12.12 -14.68
CA THR A 144 9.79 12.88 -14.12
C THR A 144 9.77 12.88 -12.59
N GLU A 145 8.60 13.11 -11.99
CA GLU A 145 8.44 13.06 -10.54
C GLU A 145 8.70 11.65 -10.00
N ASN A 146 8.19 10.62 -10.68
CA ASN A 146 8.37 9.23 -10.27
C ASN A 146 9.85 8.80 -10.34
N ASP A 147 10.60 9.24 -11.34
CA ASP A 147 12.04 8.99 -11.45
C ASP A 147 12.80 9.65 -10.29
N ALA A 148 12.46 10.90 -9.95
CA ALA A 148 13.07 11.61 -8.82
C ALA A 148 12.73 10.97 -7.46
N VAL A 149 11.48 10.53 -7.30
CA VAL A 149 11.01 9.80 -6.12
C VAL A 149 11.75 8.47 -5.98
N GLU A 150 11.96 7.74 -7.08
CA GLU A 150 12.69 6.49 -7.07
C GLU A 150 14.17 6.69 -6.72
N GLN A 151 14.82 7.68 -7.32
CA GLN A 151 16.21 8.00 -7.00
C GLN A 151 16.36 8.32 -5.50
N TRP A 152 15.51 9.20 -4.97
CA TRP A 152 15.52 9.53 -3.55
C TRP A 152 15.26 8.32 -2.64
N ALA A 153 14.38 7.41 -3.06
CA ALA A 153 14.11 6.19 -2.31
C ALA A 153 15.35 5.29 -2.24
N TRP A 154 16.07 5.11 -3.35
CA TRP A 154 17.33 4.35 -3.36
C TRP A 154 18.42 5.03 -2.54
N ASP A 155 18.61 6.34 -2.68
CA ASP A 155 19.58 7.10 -1.86
C ASP A 155 19.32 6.89 -0.35
N CYS A 156 18.04 6.88 0.05
CA CYS A 156 17.66 6.61 1.44
C CYS A 156 17.93 5.15 1.87
N ILE A 157 17.69 4.18 0.98
CA ILE A 157 17.90 2.75 1.27
C ILE A 157 19.38 2.45 1.40
N GLU A 158 20.20 2.93 0.49
CA GLU A 158 21.65 2.73 0.48
C GLU A 158 22.30 3.37 1.70
N TRP A 159 21.88 4.59 2.09
CA TRP A 159 22.35 5.24 3.30
C TRP A 159 22.12 4.39 4.56
N ARG A 160 20.98 3.68 4.63
CA ARG A 160 20.65 2.78 5.75
C ARG A 160 21.37 1.43 5.68
N GLY A 161 21.89 1.05 4.52
CA GLY A 161 22.61 -0.19 4.26
C GLY A 161 24.13 -0.10 4.44
N GLY A 162 24.66 1.08 4.79
CA GLY A 162 26.07 1.31 5.09
C GLY A 162 26.40 1.19 6.59
N ALA A 163 26.37 -0.04 7.12
CA ALA A 163 27.05 -0.46 8.36
C ALA A 163 27.31 -1.97 8.31
#